data_AF-A0A3D0ULL7-F1
#
_entry.id   AF-A0A3D0ULL7-F1
#
_cell.length_a   1.000
_cell.length_b   1.000
_cell.length_c   1.000
_cell.angle_alpha   90.00
_cell.angle_beta   90.00
_cell.angle_gamma   90.00
#
_symmetry.space_group_name_H-M   'P 1'
#
loop_
_entity.id
_entity.type
_entity.pdbx_description
1 polymer ?
#
loop_
_entity_poly.entity_id
_entity_poly.type
_entity_poly.pdbx_seq_one_letter_code
_entity_poly.pdbx_strand_id
1 'polypeptide(L)'
;LKYLNKPTDKIASRLRQIEKDADEVRRILVDELNRTFVTPMDREDIHALSRNLDDVVDYAYSTTEEMEILGIVPNDFLKRMASLLRDAAVELHLGMLRLKEHPGVTNEHAQRAKALENRVERVYWEALADLFDKPQDIEHIMDILKLREVYRHLSNAADRGDEAANHLSDIVVKLT
;
A
#
# COMPACT_ATOMS: atom_id res chain seq x y z
N LEU A 1 7.16 -6.15 7.07
CA LEU A 1 8.04 -7.35 7.01
C LEU A 1 8.07 -8.20 8.28
N LYS A 2 8.08 -7.65 9.51
CA LYS A 2 8.15 -8.47 10.75
C LYS A 2 7.10 -9.61 10.80
N TYR A 3 5.85 -9.30 10.45
CA TYR A 3 4.77 -10.29 10.37
C TYR A 3 5.09 -11.41 9.38
N LEU A 4 5.52 -11.08 8.16
CA LEU A 4 5.85 -12.07 7.11
C LEU A 4 7.10 -12.92 7.44
N ASN A 5 7.95 -12.47 8.36
CA ASN A 5 9.07 -13.29 8.83
C ASN A 5 8.67 -14.23 9.97
N LYS A 6 7.77 -13.78 10.84
CA LYS A 6 7.25 -14.57 11.97
C LYS A 6 5.86 -14.08 12.36
N PRO A 7 4.79 -14.68 11.80
CA PRO A 7 3.42 -14.32 12.15
C PRO A 7 3.18 -14.57 13.64
N THR A 8 2.71 -13.56 14.36
CA THR A 8 2.32 -13.66 15.78
C THR A 8 1.20 -12.68 16.06
N ASP A 9 0.30 -13.05 16.98
CA ASP A 9 -0.85 -12.23 17.38
C ASP A 9 -0.42 -10.85 17.88
N LYS A 10 0.75 -10.77 18.54
CA LYS A 10 1.33 -9.51 19.00
C LYS A 10 1.67 -8.57 17.83
N ILE A 11 2.20 -9.10 16.73
CA ILE A 11 2.54 -8.29 15.56
C ILE A 11 1.27 -7.91 14.79
N ALA A 12 0.31 -8.84 14.65
CA ALA A 12 -0.99 -8.57 14.04
C ALA A 12 -1.75 -7.47 14.80
N SER A 13 -1.81 -7.58 16.13
CA SER A 13 -2.40 -6.56 17.00
C SER A 13 -1.72 -5.20 16.87
N ARG A 14 -0.40 -5.18 16.66
CA ARG A 14 0.34 -3.93 16.43
C ARG A 14 -0.01 -3.31 15.08
N LEU A 15 -0.20 -4.10 14.02
CA LEU A 15 -0.67 -3.61 12.73
C LEU A 15 -2.09 -3.05 12.83
N ARG A 16 -2.99 -3.76 13.52
CA ARG A 16 -4.36 -3.28 13.82
C ARG A 16 -4.35 -1.94 14.54
N GLN A 17 -3.43 -1.74 15.50
CA GLN A 17 -3.34 -0.45 16.18
C GLN A 17 -2.84 0.66 15.25
N ILE A 18 -1.88 0.37 14.38
CA ILE A 18 -1.36 1.36 13.42
C ILE A 18 -2.44 1.78 12.42
N GLU A 19 -3.23 0.83 11.93
CA GLU A 19 -4.38 1.12 11.05
C GLU A 19 -5.39 2.03 11.77
N LYS A 20 -5.85 1.67 12.97
CA LYS A 20 -6.74 2.53 13.76
C LYS A 20 -6.20 3.92 14.03
N ASP A 21 -4.89 4.03 14.31
CA ASP A 21 -4.25 5.33 14.54
C ASP A 21 -4.23 6.17 13.26
N ALA A 22 -3.97 5.57 12.09
CA ALA A 22 -3.99 6.24 10.80
C ALA A 22 -5.41 6.70 10.41
N ASP A 23 -6.37 5.82 10.61
CA ASP A 23 -7.78 6.01 10.31
C ASP A 23 -8.37 7.17 11.16
N GLU A 24 -7.97 7.27 12.44
CA GLU A 24 -8.32 8.40 13.31
C GLU A 24 -7.67 9.71 12.85
N VAL A 25 -6.39 9.70 12.46
CA VAL A 25 -5.71 10.90 11.90
C VAL A 25 -6.43 11.39 10.65
N ARG A 26 -6.86 10.48 9.77
CA ARG A 26 -7.63 10.84 8.58
C ARG A 26 -9.00 11.42 8.93
N ARG A 27 -9.72 10.86 9.91
CA ARG A 27 -11.01 11.42 10.37
C ARG A 27 -10.85 12.86 10.87
N ILE A 28 -9.81 13.13 11.66
CA ILE A 28 -9.48 14.47 12.13
C ILE A 28 -9.20 15.41 10.95
N LEU A 29 -8.36 14.98 10.00
CA LEU A 29 -8.07 15.76 8.79
C LEU A 29 -9.33 16.12 8.00
N VAL A 30 -10.25 15.16 7.83
CA VAL A 30 -11.51 15.39 7.11
C VAL A 30 -12.41 16.38 7.87
N ASP A 31 -12.51 16.31 9.21
CA ASP A 31 -13.23 17.32 10.00
C ASP A 31 -12.61 18.72 9.83
N GLU A 32 -11.28 18.82 9.89
CA GLU A 32 -10.56 20.08 9.71
C GLU A 32 -10.77 20.67 8.32
N LEU A 33 -10.72 19.85 7.26
CA LEU A 33 -10.99 20.29 5.89
C LEU A 33 -12.42 20.84 5.72
N ASN A 34 -13.41 20.20 6.36
CA ASN A 34 -14.80 20.65 6.31
C ASN A 34 -15.02 22.00 7.02
N ARG A 35 -14.23 22.29 8.05
CA ARG A 35 -14.35 23.49 8.89
C ARG A 35 -13.43 24.63 8.43
N THR A 36 -12.51 24.35 7.51
CA THR A 36 -11.52 25.31 7.01
C THR A 36 -11.99 25.96 5.71
N PHE A 37 -12.10 27.29 5.72
CA PHE A 37 -12.49 28.06 4.53
C PHE A 37 -11.35 28.22 3.51
N VAL A 38 -10.11 28.43 3.97
CA VAL A 38 -8.93 28.60 3.12
C VAL A 38 -7.92 27.49 3.40
N THR A 39 -7.58 26.70 2.39
CA THR A 39 -6.60 25.61 2.47
C THR A 39 -5.27 26.00 1.80
N PRO A 40 -4.13 25.40 2.20
CA PRO A 40 -2.82 25.72 1.63
C PRO A 40 -2.60 25.17 0.20
N MET A 41 -3.44 24.23 -0.22
CA MET A 41 -3.54 23.67 -1.57
C MET A 41 -4.99 23.23 -1.81
N ASP A 42 -5.30 22.72 -2.99
CA ASP A 42 -6.67 22.29 -3.34
C ASP A 42 -7.18 21.25 -2.35
N ARG A 43 -8.35 21.52 -1.75
CA ARG A 43 -8.95 20.61 -0.75
C ARG A 43 -9.20 19.20 -1.28
N GLU A 44 -9.52 19.10 -2.56
CA GLU A 44 -9.82 17.83 -3.22
C GLU A 44 -8.56 16.97 -3.30
N ASP A 45 -7.41 17.60 -3.56
CA ASP A 45 -6.12 16.91 -3.58
C ASP A 45 -5.71 16.44 -2.18
N ILE A 46 -5.88 17.28 -1.14
CA ILE A 46 -5.58 16.88 0.25
C ILE A 46 -6.44 15.68 0.64
N HIS A 47 -7.74 15.75 0.33
CA HIS A 47 -8.68 14.67 0.64
C HIS A 47 -8.32 13.39 -0.12
N ALA A 48 -8.09 13.46 -1.43
CA ALA A 48 -7.78 12.30 -2.27
C ALA A 48 -6.44 11.66 -1.89
N LEU A 49 -5.41 12.46 -1.63
CA LEU A 49 -4.11 11.98 -1.17
C LEU A 49 -4.21 11.30 0.20
N SER A 50 -4.91 11.93 1.15
CA SER A 50 -5.11 11.34 2.49
C SER A 50 -5.84 9.99 2.43
N ARG A 51 -6.83 9.86 1.55
CA ARG A 51 -7.56 8.62 1.33
C ARG A 51 -6.66 7.52 0.78
N ASN A 52 -5.87 7.79 -0.27
CA ASN A 52 -5.02 6.74 -0.84
C ASN A 52 -3.89 6.32 0.10
N LEU A 53 -3.35 7.25 0.91
CA LEU A 53 -2.39 6.90 1.95
C LEU A 53 -2.99 5.99 3.03
N ASP A 54 -4.23 6.27 3.43
CA ASP A 54 -5.00 5.45 4.37
C ASP A 54 -5.30 4.07 3.79
N ASP A 55 -5.78 4.00 2.54
CA ASP A 55 -6.02 2.73 1.84
C ASP A 55 -4.75 1.84 1.83
N VAL A 56 -3.54 2.41 1.65
CA VAL A 56 -2.27 1.64 1.71
C VAL A 56 -2.03 1.03 3.10
N VAL A 57 -2.34 1.77 4.17
CA VAL A 57 -2.21 1.28 5.56
C VAL A 57 -3.24 0.18 5.84
N ASP A 58 -4.48 0.39 5.40
CA ASP A 58 -5.56 -0.58 5.50
C ASP A 58 -5.19 -1.87 4.82
N TYR A 59 -4.70 -1.81 3.57
CA TYR A 59 -4.24 -2.98 2.83
C TYR A 59 -3.11 -3.73 3.55
N ALA A 60 -2.17 -3.00 4.17
CA ALA A 60 -1.08 -3.63 4.91
C ALA A 60 -1.59 -4.43 6.13
N TYR A 61 -2.66 -3.97 6.76
CA TYR A 61 -3.30 -4.65 7.88
C TYR A 61 -4.25 -5.77 7.42
N SER A 62 -5.17 -5.49 6.49
CA SER A 62 -6.15 -6.45 5.99
C SER A 62 -5.50 -7.66 5.30
N THR A 63 -4.35 -7.48 4.65
CA THR A 63 -3.55 -8.60 4.12
C THR A 63 -3.16 -9.57 5.25
N THR A 64 -2.83 -9.06 6.44
CA THR A 64 -2.46 -9.94 7.56
C THR A 64 -3.65 -10.69 8.14
N GLU A 65 -4.84 -10.06 8.17
CA GLU A 65 -6.07 -10.76 8.55
C GLU A 65 -6.45 -11.82 7.52
N GLU A 66 -6.34 -11.51 6.23
CA GLU A 66 -6.67 -12.46 5.17
C GLU A 66 -5.74 -13.68 5.18
N MET A 67 -4.43 -13.45 5.38
CA MET A 67 -3.47 -14.55 5.55
C MET A 67 -3.83 -15.43 6.75
N GLU A 68 -4.26 -14.84 7.86
CA GLU A 68 -4.68 -15.58 9.05
C GLU A 68 -5.96 -16.40 8.81
N ILE A 69 -6.98 -15.78 8.22
CA ILE A 69 -8.27 -16.41 7.90
C ILE A 69 -8.10 -17.57 6.92
N LEU A 70 -7.25 -17.41 5.91
CA LEU A 70 -7.01 -18.43 4.89
C LEU A 70 -5.97 -19.47 5.32
N GLY A 71 -5.26 -19.26 6.44
CA GLY A 71 -4.21 -20.14 6.93
C GLY A 71 -2.96 -20.15 6.05
N ILE A 72 -2.60 -19.01 5.47
CA ILE A 72 -1.48 -18.87 4.53
C ILE A 72 -0.18 -18.57 5.28
N VAL A 73 0.85 -19.37 5.01
CA VAL A 73 2.21 -19.12 5.49
C VAL A 73 2.94 -18.19 4.52
N PRO A 74 3.64 -17.14 5.00
CA PRO A 74 4.41 -16.25 4.14
C PRO A 74 5.48 -16.97 3.30
N ASN A 75 5.36 -16.88 1.98
CA ASN A 75 6.38 -17.35 1.04
C ASN A 75 7.25 -16.20 0.53
N ASP A 76 8.21 -16.51 -0.35
CA ASP A 76 9.17 -15.52 -0.84
C ASP A 76 8.54 -14.48 -1.78
N PHE A 77 7.50 -14.83 -2.53
CA PHE A 77 6.75 -13.86 -3.33
C PHE A 77 6.03 -12.83 -2.45
N LEU A 78 5.32 -13.28 -1.40
CA LEU A 78 4.67 -12.39 -0.43
C LEU A 78 5.67 -11.44 0.23
N LYS A 79 6.84 -11.95 0.63
CA LYS A 79 7.91 -11.13 1.22
C LYS A 79 8.46 -10.11 0.23
N ARG A 80 8.68 -10.50 -1.04
CA ARG A 80 9.15 -9.60 -2.11
C ARG A 80 8.14 -8.50 -2.39
N MET A 81 6.87 -8.84 -2.59
CA MET A 81 5.79 -7.85 -2.83
C MET A 81 5.67 -6.87 -1.66
N ALA A 82 5.62 -7.37 -0.42
CA ALA A 82 5.52 -6.51 0.76
C ALA A 82 6.77 -5.64 1.00
N SER A 83 7.95 -6.10 0.59
CA SER A 83 9.17 -5.26 0.65
C SER A 83 9.07 -4.09 -0.32
N LEU A 84 8.61 -4.34 -1.55
CA LEU A 84 8.42 -3.31 -2.57
C LEU A 84 7.36 -2.29 -2.14
N LEU A 85 6.22 -2.74 -1.58
CA LEU A 85 5.20 -1.86 -1.01
C LEU A 85 5.75 -0.97 0.11
N ARG A 86 6.55 -1.55 1.00
CA ARG A 86 7.21 -0.81 2.07
C ARG A 86 8.15 0.26 1.52
N ASP A 87 8.89 -0.05 0.46
CA ASP A 87 9.78 0.92 -0.17
C ASP A 87 8.98 2.00 -0.92
N ALA A 88 7.84 1.66 -1.52
CA ALA A 88 6.94 2.63 -2.15
C ALA A 88 6.35 3.61 -1.12
N ALA A 89 5.93 3.10 0.03
CA ALA A 89 5.49 3.93 1.15
C ALA A 89 6.59 4.88 1.66
N VAL A 90 7.85 4.45 1.65
CA VAL A 90 8.99 5.32 1.98
C VAL A 90 9.16 6.43 0.94
N GLU A 91 9.07 6.12 -0.35
CA GLU A 91 9.13 7.14 -1.42
C GLU A 91 7.98 8.15 -1.28
N LEU A 92 6.74 7.71 -1.06
CA LEU A 92 5.59 8.59 -0.82
C LEU A 92 5.82 9.51 0.40
N HIS A 93 6.31 8.95 1.50
CA HIS A 93 6.62 9.73 2.70
C HIS A 93 7.71 10.78 2.44
N LEU A 94 8.78 10.42 1.71
CA LEU A 94 9.82 11.36 1.34
C LEU A 94 9.26 12.46 0.41
N GLY A 95 8.42 12.11 -0.56
CA GLY A 95 7.72 13.08 -1.41
C GLY A 95 6.90 14.08 -0.60
N MET A 96 6.09 13.60 0.34
CA MET A 96 5.30 14.43 1.25
C MET A 96 6.17 15.45 2.02
N LEU A 97 7.33 15.02 2.53
CA LEU A 97 8.23 15.90 3.28
C LEU A 97 8.87 17.01 2.42
N ARG A 98 8.86 16.89 1.09
CA ARG A 98 9.46 17.86 0.15
C ARG A 98 8.42 18.67 -0.61
N LEU A 99 7.13 18.31 -0.50
CA LEU A 99 6.02 18.87 -1.28
C LEU A 99 6.01 20.41 -1.31
N LYS A 100 6.25 21.06 -0.16
CA LYS A 100 6.19 22.52 -0.03
C LYS A 100 7.43 23.25 -0.56
N GLU A 101 8.62 22.73 -0.29
CA GLU A 101 9.88 23.46 -0.51
C GLU A 101 10.60 23.04 -1.80
N HIS A 102 10.40 21.79 -2.24
CA HIS A 102 11.14 21.17 -3.34
C HIS A 102 10.21 20.36 -4.26
N PRO A 103 9.28 21.01 -4.99
CA PRO A 103 8.29 20.33 -5.83
C PRO A 103 8.91 19.39 -6.89
N GLY A 104 10.04 19.77 -7.50
CA GLY A 104 10.75 18.90 -8.44
C GLY A 104 11.24 17.59 -7.80
N VAL A 105 11.76 17.66 -6.57
CA VAL A 105 12.22 16.47 -5.82
C VAL A 105 11.04 15.61 -5.40
N THR A 106 9.90 16.22 -5.06
CA THR A 106 8.65 15.51 -4.77
C THR A 106 8.19 14.68 -5.96
N ASN A 107 8.24 15.24 -7.17
CA ASN A 107 7.88 14.51 -8.39
C ASN A 107 8.82 13.31 -8.63
N GLU A 108 10.13 13.46 -8.38
CA GLU A 108 11.04 12.30 -8.48
C GLU A 108 10.68 11.16 -7.52
N HIS A 109 10.30 11.48 -6.28
CA HIS A 109 9.83 10.48 -5.31
C HIS A 109 8.53 9.82 -5.77
N ALA A 110 7.58 10.59 -6.31
CA ALA A 110 6.34 10.04 -6.88
C ALA A 110 6.63 9.08 -8.04
N GLN A 111 7.52 9.44 -8.97
CA GLN A 111 7.93 8.55 -10.07
C GLN A 111 8.62 7.26 -9.57
N ARG A 112 9.42 7.34 -8.49
CA ARG A 112 10.01 6.15 -7.87
C ARG A 112 8.96 5.24 -7.23
N ALA A 113 7.95 5.79 -6.55
CA ALA A 113 6.83 5.02 -6.00
C ALA A 113 6.05 4.30 -7.12
N LYS A 114 5.75 4.99 -8.23
CA LYS A 114 5.13 4.40 -9.42
C LYS A 114 5.97 3.27 -10.03
N ALA A 115 7.29 3.44 -10.11
CA ALA A 115 8.18 2.39 -10.59
C ALA A 115 8.20 1.14 -9.67
N LEU A 116 7.92 1.31 -8.37
CA LEU A 116 7.82 0.21 -7.41
C LEU A 116 6.51 -0.57 -7.56
N GLU A 117 5.39 0.09 -7.87
CA GLU A 117 4.13 -0.58 -8.23
C GLU A 117 4.34 -1.54 -9.42
N ASN A 118 4.92 -1.05 -10.51
CA ASN A 118 5.27 -1.87 -11.69
C ASN A 118 6.20 -3.06 -11.35
N ARG A 119 6.96 -2.97 -10.25
CA ARG A 119 7.77 -4.11 -9.76
C ARG A 119 6.93 -5.07 -8.95
N VAL A 120 5.98 -4.60 -8.14
CA VAL A 120 5.00 -5.46 -7.43
C VAL A 120 4.18 -6.25 -8.45
N GLU A 121 3.69 -5.60 -9.51
CA GLU A 121 2.91 -6.26 -10.56
C GLU A 121 3.71 -7.38 -11.24
N ARG A 122 4.99 -7.14 -11.55
CA ARG A 122 5.86 -8.18 -12.09
C ARG A 122 6.03 -9.37 -11.13
N VAL A 123 6.23 -9.11 -9.84
CA VAL A 123 6.31 -10.19 -8.84
C VAL A 123 4.98 -10.93 -8.72
N TYR A 124 3.85 -10.23 -8.83
CA TYR A 124 2.52 -10.84 -8.88
C TYR A 124 2.40 -11.83 -10.05
N TRP A 125 2.80 -11.43 -11.26
CA TRP A 125 2.78 -12.29 -12.44
C TRP A 125 3.74 -13.49 -12.31
N GLU A 126 4.95 -13.29 -11.79
CA GLU A 126 5.88 -14.37 -11.46
C GLU A 126 5.26 -15.38 -10.47
N ALA A 127 4.61 -14.87 -9.41
CA ALA A 127 3.99 -15.68 -8.38
C ALA A 127 2.80 -16.48 -8.91
N LEU A 128 2.01 -15.91 -9.81
CA LEU A 128 0.94 -16.64 -10.50
C LEU A 128 1.49 -17.75 -11.39
N ALA A 129 2.52 -17.46 -12.19
CA ALA A 129 3.11 -18.47 -13.07
C ALA A 129 3.62 -19.68 -12.25
N ASP A 130 4.34 -19.44 -11.15
CA ASP A 130 4.81 -20.48 -10.23
C ASP A 130 3.65 -21.26 -9.59
N LEU A 131 2.56 -20.56 -9.24
CA LEU A 131 1.39 -21.16 -8.59
C LEU A 131 0.66 -22.17 -9.50
N PHE A 132 0.60 -21.89 -10.81
CA PHE A 132 -0.09 -22.73 -11.79
C PHE A 132 0.79 -23.83 -12.43
N ASP A 133 2.12 -23.78 -12.31
CA ASP A 133 3.05 -24.77 -12.87
C ASP A 133 3.16 -26.06 -12.03
N LYS A 134 2.66 -26.03 -10.79
CA LYS A 134 2.73 -27.15 -9.83
C LYS A 134 1.70 -28.26 -10.11
N PRO A 135 2.00 -29.53 -9.74
CA PRO A 135 1.09 -30.66 -9.94
C PRO A 135 -0.29 -30.43 -9.32
N GLN A 136 -1.34 -30.70 -10.09
CA GLN A 136 -2.71 -30.32 -9.75
C GLN A 136 -3.46 -31.48 -9.07
N ASP A 137 -3.28 -31.62 -7.76
CA ASP A 137 -4.22 -32.37 -6.92
C ASP A 137 -5.26 -31.43 -6.28
N ILE A 138 -6.27 -31.99 -5.61
CA ILE A 138 -7.39 -31.23 -5.04
C ILE A 138 -6.92 -30.27 -3.92
N GLU A 139 -5.91 -30.66 -3.14
CA GLU A 139 -5.35 -29.81 -2.09
C GLU A 139 -4.62 -28.60 -2.70
N HIS A 140 -3.86 -28.83 -3.77
CA HIS A 140 -3.17 -27.78 -4.51
C HIS A 140 -4.16 -26.76 -5.11
N ILE A 141 -5.33 -27.18 -5.59
CA ILE A 141 -6.36 -26.24 -6.09
C ILE A 141 -6.83 -25.28 -4.99
N MET A 142 -6.98 -25.74 -3.76
CA MET A 142 -7.35 -24.89 -2.63
C MET A 142 -6.26 -23.86 -2.32
N ASP A 143 -5.00 -24.28 -2.36
CA ASP A 143 -3.85 -23.39 -2.16
C ASP A 143 -3.74 -22.35 -3.27
N ILE A 144 -4.03 -22.71 -4.52
CA ILE A 144 -4.11 -21.77 -5.65
C ILE A 144 -5.13 -20.67 -5.35
N LEU A 145 -6.34 -21.03 -4.93
CA LEU A 145 -7.41 -20.06 -4.65
C LEU A 145 -7.00 -19.10 -3.51
N LYS A 146 -6.48 -19.64 -2.41
CA LYS A 146 -6.04 -18.89 -1.24
C LYS A 146 -4.89 -17.93 -1.55
N LEU A 147 -3.81 -18.44 -2.15
CA LEU A 147 -2.63 -17.64 -2.45
C LEU A 147 -2.90 -16.59 -3.52
N ARG A 148 -3.69 -16.92 -4.55
CA ARG A 148 -4.07 -15.96 -5.59
C ARG A 148 -4.80 -14.76 -5.00
N GLU A 149 -5.67 -14.97 -4.02
CA GLU A 149 -6.39 -13.89 -3.34
C GLU A 149 -5.41 -12.95 -2.64
N VAL A 150 -4.53 -13.46 -1.78
CA VAL A 150 -3.55 -12.64 -1.06
C VAL A 150 -2.55 -11.94 -1.99
N TYR A 151 -2.12 -12.62 -3.07
CA TYR A 151 -1.28 -11.99 -4.09
C TYR A 151 -2.00 -10.83 -4.78
N ARG A 152 -3.27 -11.00 -5.15
CA ARG A 152 -4.08 -9.94 -5.74
C ARG A 152 -4.28 -8.80 -4.73
N HIS A 153 -4.48 -9.14 -3.47
CA HIS A 153 -4.66 -8.16 -2.40
C HIS A 153 -3.44 -7.24 -2.24
N LEU A 154 -2.23 -7.81 -2.23
CA LEU A 154 -0.98 -7.04 -2.21
C LEU A 154 -0.74 -6.24 -3.51
N SER A 155 -1.19 -6.75 -4.67
CA SER A 155 -1.14 -5.99 -5.92
C SER A 155 -2.05 -4.76 -5.86
N ASN A 156 -3.29 -4.92 -5.38
CA ASN A 156 -4.23 -3.80 -5.22
C ASN A 156 -3.69 -2.75 -4.23
N ALA A 157 -2.93 -3.16 -3.21
CA ALA A 157 -2.24 -2.25 -2.31
C ALA A 157 -1.19 -1.38 -3.05
N ALA A 158 -0.52 -1.95 -4.05
CA ALA A 158 0.45 -1.24 -4.87
C ALA A 158 -0.23 -0.21 -5.77
N ASP A 159 -1.39 -0.55 -6.32
CA ASP A 159 -2.21 0.37 -7.11
C ASP A 159 -2.60 1.61 -6.28
N ARG A 160 -2.97 1.44 -5.00
CA ARG A 160 -3.22 2.59 -4.09
C ARG A 160 -1.98 3.44 -3.86
N GLY A 161 -0.82 2.81 -3.80
CA GLY A 161 0.47 3.51 -3.74
C GLY A 161 0.73 4.35 -5.00
N ASP A 162 0.41 3.82 -6.19
CA ASP A 162 0.49 4.58 -7.44
C ASP A 162 -0.50 5.75 -7.47
N GLU A 163 -1.74 5.55 -7.05
CA GLU A 163 -2.73 6.63 -7.00
C GLU A 163 -2.30 7.75 -6.03
N ALA A 164 -1.72 7.41 -4.88
CA ALA A 164 -1.12 8.40 -3.98
C ALA A 164 0.05 9.16 -4.65
N ALA A 165 0.87 8.48 -5.46
CA ALA A 165 1.96 9.10 -6.21
C ALA A 165 1.46 10.02 -7.33
N ASN A 166 0.39 9.62 -8.02
CA ASN A 166 -0.27 10.45 -9.04
C ASN A 166 -0.80 11.74 -8.40
N HIS A 167 -1.51 11.65 -7.27
CA HIS A 167 -1.98 12.83 -6.54
C HIS A 167 -0.84 13.76 -6.07
N LEU A 168 0.27 13.20 -5.59
CA LEU A 168 1.46 14.00 -5.26
C LEU A 168 1.98 14.77 -6.49
N SER A 169 2.02 14.12 -7.65
CA SER A 169 2.47 14.72 -8.90
C SER A 169 1.51 15.81 -9.38
N ASP A 170 0.21 15.57 -9.29
CA ASP A 170 -0.84 16.54 -9.66
C ASP A 170 -0.77 17.80 -8.79
N ILE A 171 -0.57 17.65 -7.48
CA ILE A 171 -0.37 18.80 -6.58
C ILE A 171 0.87 19.59 -7.01
N VAL A 172 1.98 18.93 -7.33
CA VAL A 172 3.21 19.59 -7.78
C VAL A 172 2.98 20.40 -9.06
N VAL A 173 2.22 19.87 -10.02
CA VAL A 173 1.87 20.60 -11.26
C VAL A 173 1.09 21.87 -10.97
N LYS A 174 0.20 21.86 -9.97
CA LYS A 174 -0.60 23.04 -9.58
C LYS A 174 0.19 24.08 -8.78
N LEU A 175 1.24 23.65 -8.08
CA LEU A 175 2.12 24.53 -7.28
C LEU A 175 3.20 25.23 -8.12
N THR A 176 3.42 24.80 -9.36
CA THR A 176 4.46 25.31 -10.26
C THR A 176 3.85 26.22 -11.32
#